data_AF-A0A699Y5Z1-F1
#
_entry.id   AF-A0A699Y5Z1-F1
#
_cell.length_a   1.000
_cell.length_b   1.000
_cell.length_c   1.000
_cell.angle_alpha   90.00
_cell.angle_beta   90.00
_cell.angle_gamma   90.00
#
_symmetry.space_group_name_H-M   'P 1'
#
loop_
_entity.id
_entity.type
_entity.pdbx_description
1 polymer ?
#
loop_
_entity_poly.entity_id
_entity_poly.type
_entity_poly.pdbx_seq_one_letter_code
_entity_poly.pdbx_strand_id
1 'polypeptide(L)'
;AAWGLRPPYPLAIITSGFLLAAEAYKPYSDLLASWGYTALRYDKVETVTDFLDDTTSVAVLRQLIDWAATDPLVRRVADTSRQVLHRGPGRQLGWPGAWVEAGVYLVGHSRGAKLSCLAAVEDRRVAALCLLDP
;
A
#
# COMPACT_ATOMS: atom_id res chain seq x y z
N ALA A 1 -8.78 13.19 -13.27
CA ALA A 1 -7.47 12.48 -13.32
C ALA A 1 -7.03 12.38 -14.77
N ALA A 2 -5.76 12.60 -15.07
CA ALA A 2 -5.21 12.75 -16.43
C ALA A 2 -5.41 11.54 -17.38
N TRP A 3 -5.97 10.44 -16.89
CA TRP A 3 -6.15 9.16 -17.60
C TRP A 3 -7.57 8.61 -17.56
N GLY A 4 -8.57 9.40 -17.14
CA GLY A 4 -9.97 8.94 -17.06
C GLY A 4 -10.26 7.94 -15.93
N LEU A 5 -9.26 7.63 -15.09
CA LEU A 5 -9.43 6.82 -13.88
C LEU A 5 -10.42 7.47 -12.92
N ARG A 6 -11.22 6.65 -12.23
CA ARG A 6 -12.19 7.05 -11.22
C ARG A 6 -12.00 6.20 -9.96
N PRO A 7 -12.27 6.76 -8.76
CA PRO A 7 -12.20 5.98 -7.55
C PRO A 7 -13.29 4.88 -7.51
N PRO A 8 -13.11 3.84 -6.68
CA PRO A 8 -11.99 3.63 -5.78
C PRO A 8 -10.71 3.20 -6.52
N TYR A 9 -9.57 3.73 -6.05
CA TYR A 9 -8.24 3.47 -6.58
C TYR A 9 -7.52 2.43 -5.73
N PRO A 10 -6.60 1.62 -6.30
CA PRO A 10 -5.79 0.70 -5.50
C PRO A 10 -5.10 1.41 -4.33
N LEU A 11 -5.15 0.80 -3.14
CA LEU A 11 -4.54 1.34 -1.93
C LEU A 11 -3.05 1.02 -1.91
N ALA A 12 -2.20 2.04 -1.83
CA ALA A 12 -0.77 1.91 -1.57
C ALA A 12 -0.45 2.41 -0.16
N ILE A 13 0.04 1.54 0.72
CA ILE A 13 0.44 1.92 2.08
C ILE A 13 1.97 2.00 2.16
N ILE A 14 2.49 3.15 2.54
CA ILE A 14 3.93 3.38 2.73
C ILE A 14 4.28 3.19 4.20
N THR A 15 5.13 2.20 4.49
CA THR A 15 5.68 1.94 5.82
C THR A 15 7.13 2.44 5.90
N SER A 16 7.34 3.42 6.78
CA SER A 16 8.65 4.01 7.03
C SER A 16 9.67 3.01 7.58
N GLY A 17 10.94 3.28 7.29
CA GLY A 17 12.09 2.68 7.98
C GLY A 17 12.18 3.08 9.45
N PHE A 18 13.13 2.48 10.16
CA PHE A 18 13.31 2.64 11.60
C PHE A 18 13.46 4.11 12.01
N LEU A 19 12.59 4.60 12.90
CA LEU A 19 12.56 5.97 13.44
C LEU A 19 12.43 7.08 12.38
N LEU A 20 11.98 6.77 11.17
CA LEU A 20 11.70 7.76 10.14
C LEU A 20 10.22 8.15 10.15
N ALA A 21 9.97 9.46 10.13
CA ALA A 21 8.62 9.98 9.96
C ALA A 21 8.08 9.67 8.56
N ALA A 22 6.78 9.45 8.47
CA ALA A 22 6.06 9.18 7.23
C ALA A 22 6.20 10.33 6.22
N GLU A 23 6.42 11.56 6.70
CA GLU A 23 6.60 12.74 5.86
C GLU A 23 7.84 12.66 4.96
N ALA A 24 8.87 11.90 5.34
CA ALA A 24 10.03 11.64 4.49
C ALA A 24 9.66 10.97 3.16
N TYR A 25 8.49 10.33 3.08
CA TYR A 25 8.00 9.64 1.89
C TYR A 25 6.93 10.41 1.11
N LYS A 26 6.65 11.67 1.47
CA LYS A 26 5.65 12.48 0.76
C LYS A 26 5.86 12.51 -0.76
N PRO A 27 7.08 12.71 -1.30
CA PRO A 27 7.30 12.70 -2.74
C PRO A 27 6.85 11.40 -3.42
N TYR A 28 7.05 10.25 -2.78
CA TYR A 28 6.63 8.95 -3.31
C TYR A 28 5.11 8.80 -3.32
N SER A 29 4.44 9.22 -2.24
CA SER A 29 2.96 9.19 -2.22
C SER A 29 2.33 10.18 -3.20
N ASP A 30 2.92 11.36 -3.41
CA ASP A 30 2.42 12.33 -4.39
C ASP A 30 2.55 11.76 -5.81
N LEU A 31 3.67 11.09 -6.09
CA LEU A 31 3.86 10.36 -7.35
C LEU A 31 2.79 9.27 -7.49
N LEU A 32 2.64 8.35 -6.53
CA LEU A 32 1.61 7.30 -6.58
C LEU A 32 0.21 7.89 -6.78
N ALA A 33 -0.16 8.95 -6.06
CA ALA A 33 -1.44 9.62 -6.23
C ALA A 33 -1.63 10.19 -7.64
N SER A 34 -0.58 10.76 -8.24
CA SER A 34 -0.63 11.25 -9.63
C SER A 34 -0.88 10.15 -10.68
N TRP A 35 -0.55 8.89 -10.33
CA TRP A 35 -0.77 7.70 -11.15
C TRP A 35 -2.09 6.97 -10.84
N GLY A 36 -2.93 7.52 -9.96
CA GLY A 36 -4.25 6.97 -9.66
C GLY A 36 -4.23 5.85 -8.61
N TYR A 37 -3.36 5.98 -7.60
CA TYR A 37 -3.42 5.22 -6.35
C TYR A 37 -4.03 6.07 -5.24
N THR A 38 -4.69 5.44 -4.28
CA THR A 38 -4.88 6.05 -2.96
C THR A 38 -3.63 5.74 -2.15
N ALA A 39 -2.81 6.76 -1.88
CA ALA A 39 -1.57 6.61 -1.12
C ALA A 39 -1.79 6.95 0.36
N LEU A 40 -1.50 5.99 1.24
CA LEU A 40 -1.59 6.13 2.69
C LEU A 40 -0.19 6.17 3.30
N ARG A 41 0.07 7.20 4.09
CA ARG A 41 1.25 7.33 4.96
C ARG A 41 0.77 7.34 6.40
N TYR A 42 1.55 6.77 7.31
CA TYR A 42 1.23 6.77 8.74
C TYR A 42 2.51 6.81 9.57
N ASP A 43 2.43 7.40 10.75
CA ASP A 43 3.53 7.41 11.71
C ASP A 43 3.34 6.33 12.77
N LYS A 44 4.47 5.80 13.23
CA LYS A 44 4.55 5.02 14.46
C LYS A 44 5.20 5.89 15.52
N VAL A 45 4.60 5.95 16.70
CA VAL A 45 5.20 6.65 17.84
C VAL A 45 6.22 5.69 18.46
N GLU A 46 7.48 5.86 18.10
CA GLU A 46 8.59 5.01 18.53
C GLU A 46 9.80 5.86 18.94
N THR A 47 10.60 5.32 19.84
CA THR A 47 11.91 5.82 20.24
C THR A 47 12.94 4.70 20.15
N VAL A 48 14.24 5.02 20.26
CA VAL A 48 15.32 4.01 20.26
C VAL A 48 15.14 2.99 21.39
N THR A 49 14.64 3.42 22.54
CA THR A 49 14.50 2.61 23.75
C THR A 49 13.12 1.96 23.90
N ASP A 50 12.14 2.43 23.13
CA ASP A 50 10.76 1.96 23.19
C ASP A 50 10.17 2.04 21.78
N PHE A 51 10.24 0.93 21.06
CA PHE A 51 9.72 0.78 19.71
C PHE A 51 8.76 -0.40 19.65
N LEU A 52 7.77 -0.31 18.77
CA LEU A 52 6.79 -1.37 18.59
C LEU A 52 7.51 -2.60 18.05
N ASP A 53 7.22 -3.78 18.59
CA ASP A 53 7.75 -5.01 18.00
C ASP A 53 7.13 -5.27 16.61
N ASP A 54 7.70 -6.24 15.88
CA ASP A 54 7.27 -6.52 14.51
C ASP A 54 5.85 -7.11 14.44
N THR A 55 5.42 -7.89 15.44
CA THR A 55 4.07 -8.46 15.51
C THR A 55 3.04 -7.35 15.66
N THR A 56 3.29 -6.43 16.60
CA THR A 56 2.42 -5.27 16.81
C THR A 56 2.41 -4.35 15.59
N SER A 57 3.57 -4.15 14.96
CA SER A 57 3.68 -3.33 13.75
C SER A 57 2.91 -3.92 12.56
N VAL A 58 2.96 -5.25 12.37
CA VAL A 58 2.16 -5.95 11.35
C VAL A 58 0.66 -5.85 11.65
N ALA A 59 0.27 -5.98 12.93
CA ALA A 59 -1.12 -5.82 13.33
C ALA A 59 -1.64 -4.40 13.02
N VAL A 60 -0.84 -3.36 13.28
CA VAL A 60 -1.16 -1.97 12.88
C VAL A 60 -1.35 -1.87 11.36
N LEU A 61 -0.42 -2.43 10.58
CA LEU A 61 -0.52 -2.35 9.12
C LEU A 61 -1.80 -3.02 8.59
N ARG A 62 -2.21 -4.15 9.17
CA ARG A 62 -3.48 -4.83 8.83
C ARG A 62 -4.71 -4.03 9.27
N GLN A 63 -4.67 -3.41 10.45
CA GLN A 63 -5.72 -2.52 10.92
C GLN A 63 -5.88 -1.28 10.02
N LEU A 64 -4.80 -0.77 9.42
CA LEU A 64 -4.90 0.32 8.43
C LEU A 64 -5.63 -0.13 7.16
N ILE A 65 -5.44 -1.37 6.70
CA ILE A 65 -6.20 -1.94 5.58
C ILE A 65 -7.68 -2.06 5.96
N ASP A 66 -7.99 -2.56 7.16
CA ASP A 66 -9.36 -2.71 7.65
C ASP A 66 -10.06 -1.35 7.82
N TRP A 67 -9.35 -0.38 8.39
CA TRP A 67 -9.83 1.00 8.51
C TRP A 67 -10.10 1.59 7.13
N ALA A 68 -9.19 1.46 6.17
CA ALA A 68 -9.39 1.97 4.81
C ALA A 68 -10.60 1.32 4.10
N ALA A 69 -10.91 0.06 4.41
CA ALA A 69 -12.06 -0.65 3.87
C ALA A 69 -13.41 -0.21 4.49
N THR A 70 -13.39 0.23 5.75
CA THR A 70 -14.61 0.46 6.54
C THR A 70 -14.93 1.94 6.77
N ASP A 71 -13.92 2.81 6.78
CA ASP A 71 -14.08 4.24 7.00
C ASP A 71 -14.96 4.87 5.89
N PRO A 72 -16.04 5.61 6.24
CA PRO A 72 -16.98 6.15 5.27
C PRO A 72 -16.37 7.09 4.23
N LEU A 73 -15.26 7.75 4.55
CA LEU A 73 -14.59 8.68 3.65
C LEU A 73 -13.54 7.95 2.81
N VAL A 74 -12.69 7.15 3.45
CA VAL A 74 -11.57 6.46 2.80
C VAL A 74 -12.05 5.39 1.84
N ARG A 75 -13.07 4.62 2.19
CA ARG A 75 -13.60 3.55 1.31
C ARG A 75 -14.16 4.07 -0.02
N ARG A 76 -14.45 5.39 -0.11
CA ARG A 76 -14.90 6.02 -1.35
C ARG A 76 -13.77 6.26 -2.34
N VAL A 77 -12.52 6.21 -1.88
CA VAL A 77 -11.33 6.47 -2.69
C VAL A 77 -10.34 5.31 -2.72
N ALA A 78 -10.33 4.43 -1.71
CA ALA A 78 -9.44 3.28 -1.63
C ALA A 78 -10.16 1.97 -1.95
N ASP A 79 -9.59 1.18 -2.86
CA ASP A 79 -9.94 -0.23 -3.07
C ASP A 79 -8.97 -1.11 -2.27
N THR A 80 -9.52 -1.87 -1.32
CA THR A 80 -8.81 -2.84 -0.49
C THR A 80 -9.14 -4.28 -0.85
N SER A 81 -10.05 -4.49 -1.82
CA SER A 81 -10.45 -5.81 -2.26
C SER A 81 -9.45 -6.33 -3.29
N ARG A 82 -9.03 -7.59 -3.15
CA ARG A 82 -8.22 -8.23 -4.18
C ARG A 82 -9.12 -8.62 -5.34
N GLN A 83 -8.88 -8.03 -6.51
CA GLN A 83 -9.60 -8.34 -7.73
C GLN A 83 -8.62 -8.69 -8.84
N VAL A 84 -8.85 -9.81 -9.52
CA VAL A 84 -8.18 -10.10 -10.79
C VAL A 84 -8.86 -9.23 -11.85
N LEU A 85 -8.24 -8.13 -12.25
CA LEU A 85 -8.76 -7.33 -13.35
C LEU A 85 -8.46 -8.06 -14.66
N HIS A 86 -9.50 -8.67 -15.24
CA HIS A 86 -9.44 -9.11 -16.63
C HIS A 86 -9.38 -7.88 -17.53
N ARG A 87 -8.23 -7.64 -18.16
CA ARG A 87 -8.10 -6.57 -19.16
C ARG A 87 -8.86 -7.00 -20.41
N GLY A 88 -9.92 -6.27 -20.76
CA GLY A 88 -10.55 -6.35 -22.09
C GLY A 88 -9.56 -5.99 -23.22
N PRO A 89 -9.96 -6.03 -24.51
CA PRO A 89 -9.06 -6.07 -25.68
C PRO A 89 -8.33 -4.74 -26.01
N GLY A 90 -7.79 -4.06 -25.02
CA GLY A 90 -7.08 -2.78 -25.13
C GLY A 90 -5.57 -2.92 -24.94
N ARG A 91 -4.85 -2.82 -26.06
CA ARG A 91 -3.40 -2.56 -26.28
C ARG A 91 -2.44 -3.14 -25.23
N GLN A 92 -1.77 -4.21 -25.66
CA GLN A 92 -0.64 -4.88 -25.01
C GLN A 92 0.42 -3.88 -24.54
N LEU A 93 0.52 -3.71 -23.22
CA LEU A 93 1.69 -3.08 -22.60
C LEU A 93 2.57 -4.23 -22.09
N GLY A 94 3.60 -4.57 -22.85
CA GLY A 94 4.79 -5.27 -22.37
C GLY A 94 4.77 -6.81 -22.34
N TRP A 95 3.74 -7.48 -21.82
CA TRP A 95 3.82 -8.94 -21.55
C TRP A 95 2.51 -9.69 -21.85
N PRO A 96 2.52 -10.76 -22.68
CA PRO A 96 1.35 -11.60 -22.91
C PRO A 96 0.94 -12.33 -21.63
N GLY A 97 -0.30 -12.14 -21.17
CA GLY A 97 -0.89 -12.89 -20.05
C GLY A 97 -0.76 -12.26 -18.65
N ALA A 98 -0.24 -11.03 -18.52
CA ALA A 98 -0.18 -10.34 -17.24
C ALA A 98 -1.57 -9.83 -16.81
N TRP A 99 -2.15 -10.44 -15.79
CA TRP A 99 -3.32 -9.91 -15.08
C TRP A 99 -2.89 -8.71 -14.22
N VAL A 100 -3.69 -7.64 -14.24
CA VAL A 100 -3.52 -6.57 -13.25
C VAL A 100 -4.33 -6.98 -12.05
N GLU A 101 -3.69 -7.31 -10.94
CA GLU A 101 -4.40 -7.50 -9.69
C GLU A 101 -4.62 -6.13 -9.04
N ALA A 102 -5.86 -5.73 -8.85
CA ALA A 102 -6.20 -4.62 -7.96
C ALA A 102 -6.26 -5.13 -6.53
N GLY A 103 -5.87 -4.29 -5.58
CA GLY A 103 -5.84 -4.62 -4.16
C GLY A 103 -4.90 -3.70 -3.39
N VAL A 104 -4.33 -4.22 -2.31
CA VAL A 104 -3.41 -3.47 -1.45
C VAL A 104 -1.97 -3.65 -1.94
N TYR A 105 -1.27 -2.54 -2.11
CA TYR A 105 0.14 -2.46 -2.44
C TYR A 105 0.87 -2.01 -1.17
N LEU A 106 1.81 -2.81 -0.68
CA LEU A 106 2.64 -2.42 0.46
C LEU A 106 3.99 -1.92 -0.04
N VAL A 107 4.31 -0.67 0.30
CA VAL A 107 5.58 -0.03 0.00
C VAL A 107 6.34 0.09 1.31
N GLY A 108 7.49 -0.55 1.43
CA GLY A 108 8.25 -0.57 2.69
C GLY A 108 9.70 -0.20 2.48
N HIS A 109 10.26 0.62 3.38
CA HIS A 109 11.68 0.96 3.40
C HIS A 109 12.38 0.33 4.61
N SER A 110 13.52 -0.35 4.42
CA SER A 110 14.30 -0.97 5.51
C SER A 110 13.44 -1.83 6.42
N ARG A 111 13.36 -1.54 7.73
CA ARG A 111 12.45 -2.21 8.66
C ARG A 111 11.00 -2.25 8.13
N GLY A 112 10.52 -1.20 7.48
CA GLY A 112 9.20 -1.17 6.85
C GLY A 112 9.01 -2.16 5.71
N ALA A 113 10.08 -2.51 4.99
CA ALA A 113 10.07 -3.54 3.96
C ALA A 113 9.88 -4.93 4.57
N LYS A 114 10.63 -5.25 5.63
CA LYS A 114 10.43 -6.46 6.44
C LYS A 114 8.99 -6.58 6.93
N LEU A 115 8.44 -5.51 7.52
CA LEU A 115 7.06 -5.48 8.01
C LEU A 115 6.04 -5.71 6.88
N SER A 116 6.29 -5.14 5.69
CA SER A 116 5.44 -5.33 4.51
C SER A 116 5.43 -6.78 4.05
N CYS A 117 6.57 -7.47 4.06
CA CYS A 117 6.66 -8.89 3.75
C CYS A 117 5.86 -9.74 4.75
N LEU A 118 6.03 -9.50 6.06
CA LEU A 118 5.32 -10.24 7.10
C LEU A 118 3.79 -10.04 6.96
N ALA A 119 3.34 -8.80 6.76
CA ALA A 119 1.92 -8.52 6.56
C ALA A 119 1.35 -9.18 5.30
N ALA A 120 2.12 -9.24 4.20
CA ALA A 120 1.68 -9.88 2.96
C ALA A 120 1.48 -11.40 3.09
N VAL A 121 2.22 -12.06 3.99
CA VAL A 121 2.00 -13.48 4.30
C VAL A 121 0.69 -13.69 5.06
N GLU A 122 0.29 -12.71 5.89
CA GLU A 122 -0.91 -12.81 6.73
C GLU A 122 -2.19 -12.29 6.08
N ASP A 123 -2.08 -11.37 5.11
CA ASP A 123 -3.23 -10.69 4.52
C ASP A 123 -3.33 -10.91 3.00
N ARG A 124 -4.31 -11.72 2.61
CA ARG A 124 -4.55 -12.09 1.20
C ARG A 124 -4.94 -10.90 0.32
N ARG A 125 -5.35 -9.76 0.88
CA ARG A 125 -5.67 -8.54 0.13
C ARG A 125 -4.45 -7.87 -0.46
N VAL A 126 -3.26 -8.19 0.05
CA VAL A 126 -1.99 -7.68 -0.49
C VAL A 126 -1.75 -8.30 -1.88
N ALA A 127 -1.77 -7.46 -2.90
CA ALA A 127 -1.58 -7.82 -4.29
C ALA A 127 -0.11 -7.66 -4.73
N ALA A 128 0.63 -6.74 -4.11
CA ALA A 128 2.02 -6.48 -4.47
C ALA A 128 2.85 -5.87 -3.33
N LEU A 129 4.16 -6.04 -3.46
CA LEU A 129 5.18 -5.45 -2.59
C LEU A 129 6.13 -4.58 -3.41
N CYS A 130 6.47 -3.39 -2.88
CA CYS A 130 7.55 -2.55 -3.36
C CYS A 130 8.53 -2.30 -2.19
N LEU A 131 9.68 -2.96 -2.24
CA LEU A 131 10.62 -3.03 -1.11
C LEU A 131 11.85 -2.18 -1.41
N LEU A 132 12.08 -1.16 -0.59
CA LEU A 132 13.20 -0.23 -0.70
C LEU A 132 14.24 -0.61 0.36
N ASP A 133 15.43 -1.02 -0.06
CA ASP A 133 16.54 -1.40 0.83
C ASP A 133 16.13 -2.34 1.99
N PRO A 134 15.57 -3.53 1.69
CA PRO A 134 14.90 -4.40 2.66
C PRO A 134 15.81 -5.13 3.66
#